data_AF-A0A2E0JEV4-F1
#
_entry.id   AF-A0A2E0JEV4-F1
#
_cell.length_a   1.000
_cell.length_b   1.000
_cell.length_c   1.000
_cell.angle_alpha   90.00
_cell.angle_beta   90.00
_cell.angle_gamma   90.00
#
_symmetry.space_group_name_H-M   'P 1'
#
loop_
_entity.id
_entity.type
_entity.pdbx_description
1 polymer ?
#
loop_
_entity_poly.entity_id
_entity_poly.type
_entity_poly.pdbx_seq_one_letter_code
_entity_poly.pdbx_strand_id
1 'polypeptide(L)'
;MLRYATLAVAATLIVSPAEAISRYTSTAMSCAEVQARIAAEGAAIMRYQSRNNPNLPRYDRYVSHESLCPVGHIGARASIPTADREACPVMRCKPEMKERLFRRPWLHSN
;
A
#
# COMPACT_ATOMS: atom_id res chain seq x y z
N MET A 1 -38.78 -35.71 -21.80
CA MET A 1 -37.87 -35.98 -20.67
C MET A 1 -36.46 -35.38 -20.85
N LEU A 2 -36.24 -34.37 -21.68
CA LEU A 2 -34.88 -33.82 -21.85
C LEU A 2 -34.89 -32.38 -22.40
N ARG A 3 -35.60 -31.45 -21.73
CA ARG A 3 -35.68 -30.04 -22.16
C ARG A 3 -35.25 -29.02 -21.11
N TYR A 4 -34.97 -29.46 -19.89
CA TYR A 4 -34.57 -28.60 -18.77
C TYR A 4 -33.13 -28.83 -18.32
N ALA A 5 -32.26 -29.36 -19.19
CA ALA A 5 -30.90 -29.71 -18.83
C ALA A 5 -29.83 -28.73 -19.38
N THR A 6 -30.23 -27.60 -19.96
CA THR A 6 -29.31 -26.70 -20.70
C THR A 6 -29.36 -25.24 -20.25
N LEU A 7 -29.59 -24.98 -18.96
CA LEU A 7 -29.52 -23.63 -18.38
C LEU A 7 -28.73 -23.60 -17.06
N ALA A 8 -27.68 -24.43 -16.97
CA ALA A 8 -26.69 -24.37 -15.91
C ALA A 8 -25.30 -24.06 -16.50
N VAL A 9 -25.21 -23.05 -17.37
CA VAL A 9 -23.92 -22.61 -17.93
C VAL A 9 -23.38 -21.47 -17.07
N ALA A 10 -22.48 -21.88 -16.17
CA ALA A 10 -21.25 -21.18 -15.81
C ALA A 10 -21.33 -19.70 -15.42
N ALA A 11 -21.79 -19.43 -14.19
CA ALA A 11 -21.28 -18.27 -13.47
C ALA A 11 -19.88 -18.60 -12.92
N THR A 12 -18.84 -18.58 -13.77
CA THR A 12 -17.46 -18.57 -13.29
C THR A 12 -17.22 -17.22 -12.63
N LEU A 13 -17.36 -17.19 -11.31
CA LEU A 13 -16.85 -16.08 -10.51
C LEU A 13 -15.35 -15.98 -10.83
N ILE A 14 -14.97 -14.88 -11.48
CA ILE A 14 -13.58 -14.47 -11.60
C ILE A 14 -13.14 -14.16 -10.17
N VAL A 15 -12.65 -15.18 -9.47
CA VAL A 15 -11.89 -14.99 -8.25
C VAL A 15 -10.59 -14.36 -8.70
N SER A 16 -10.56 -13.03 -8.70
CA SER A 16 -9.30 -12.31 -8.71
C SER A 16 -8.52 -12.80 -7.50
N PRO A 17 -7.22 -13.11 -7.62
CA PRO A 17 -6.42 -13.39 -6.45
C PRO A 17 -6.62 -12.22 -5.48
N ALA A 18 -6.96 -12.52 -4.24
CA ALA A 18 -6.73 -11.57 -3.17
C ALA A 18 -5.22 -11.35 -3.18
N GLU A 19 -4.76 -10.31 -3.90
CA GLU A 19 -3.35 -9.96 -4.05
C GLU A 19 -2.75 -9.93 -2.64
N ALA A 20 -2.03 -11.00 -2.30
CA ALA A 20 -1.43 -11.15 -0.99
C ALA A 20 -0.29 -10.15 -0.96
N ILE A 21 -0.54 -8.99 -0.36
CA ILE A 21 0.42 -7.89 -0.42
C ILE A 21 1.70 -8.32 0.26
N SER A 22 2.76 -8.38 -0.53
CA SER A 22 4.06 -8.80 -0.06
C SER A 22 4.61 -7.80 0.94
N ARG A 23 5.38 -8.32 1.88
CA ARG A 23 6.04 -7.55 2.93
C ARG A 23 7.54 -7.65 2.75
N TYR A 24 8.20 -6.51 2.67
CA TYR A 24 9.65 -6.46 2.50
C TYR A 24 10.30 -5.49 3.50
N THR A 25 11.59 -5.65 3.73
CA THR A 25 12.40 -4.70 4.48
C THR A 25 13.14 -3.79 3.50
N SER A 26 12.84 -2.49 3.48
CA SER A 26 13.46 -1.59 2.47
C SER A 26 14.95 -1.44 2.63
N THR A 27 15.45 -1.46 3.86
CA THR A 27 16.89 -1.33 4.16
C THR A 27 17.69 -2.59 3.80
N ALA A 28 17.04 -3.66 3.33
CA ALA A 28 17.67 -4.86 2.83
C ALA A 28 17.71 -4.92 1.28
N MET A 29 17.21 -3.88 0.60
CA MET A 29 17.17 -3.79 -0.86
C MET A 29 17.66 -2.42 -1.33
N SER A 30 18.10 -2.33 -2.58
CA SER A 30 18.40 -1.06 -3.25
C SER A 30 17.13 -0.30 -3.61
N CYS A 31 17.23 1.01 -3.83
CA CYS A 31 16.10 1.85 -4.23
C CYS A 31 15.47 1.36 -5.54
N ALA A 32 16.30 0.93 -6.50
CA ALA A 32 15.83 0.36 -7.76
C ALA A 32 15.02 -0.93 -7.53
N GLU A 33 15.49 -1.83 -6.68
CA GLU A 33 14.76 -3.06 -6.34
C GLU A 33 13.42 -2.77 -5.65
N VAL A 34 13.38 -1.81 -4.72
CA VAL A 34 12.13 -1.41 -4.06
C VAL A 34 11.12 -0.89 -5.09
N GLN A 35 11.55 0.01 -5.98
CA GLN A 35 10.68 0.55 -7.03
C GLN A 35 10.22 -0.54 -8.00
N ALA A 36 11.10 -1.46 -8.37
CA ALA A 36 10.76 -2.59 -9.24
C ALA A 36 9.72 -3.52 -8.59
N ARG A 37 9.85 -3.82 -7.29
CA ARG A 37 8.85 -4.61 -6.54
C ARG A 37 7.49 -3.93 -6.51
N ILE A 38 7.45 -2.63 -6.17
CA ILE A 38 6.21 -1.85 -6.16
C ILE A 38 5.58 -1.79 -7.54
N ALA A 39 6.38 -1.64 -8.61
CA ALA A 39 5.89 -1.61 -9.98
C ALA A 39 5.34 -2.97 -10.43
N ALA A 40 6.00 -4.07 -10.08
CA ALA A 40 5.61 -5.43 -10.47
C ALA A 40 4.35 -5.91 -9.74
N GLU A 41 4.21 -5.59 -8.45
CA GLU A 41 3.09 -6.05 -7.61
C GLU A 41 1.97 -5.02 -7.50
N GLY A 42 2.18 -3.80 -8.00
CA GLY A 42 1.26 -2.67 -7.85
C GLY A 42 1.19 -2.10 -6.43
N ALA A 43 1.31 -2.94 -5.40
CA ALA A 43 1.34 -2.53 -4.00
C ALA A 43 2.24 -3.45 -3.15
N ALA A 44 3.04 -2.86 -2.26
CA ALA A 44 3.88 -3.59 -1.31
C ALA A 44 3.88 -2.92 0.07
N ILE A 45 4.00 -3.71 1.14
CA ILE A 45 4.21 -3.18 2.49
C ILE A 45 5.70 -3.17 2.80
N MET A 46 6.20 -2.00 3.16
CA MET A 46 7.61 -1.82 3.50
C MET A 46 7.82 -1.65 4.99
N ARG A 47 8.74 -2.44 5.53
CA ARG A 47 9.24 -2.36 6.89
C ARG A 47 10.57 -1.64 6.91
N TYR A 48 10.70 -0.67 7.82
CA TYR A 48 11.97 0.01 8.12
C TYR A 48 11.87 0.71 9.47
N GLN A 49 13.01 1.07 10.08
CA GLN A 49 13.00 1.83 11.32
C GLN A 49 12.78 3.32 11.04
N SER A 50 12.04 3.99 11.93
CA SER A 50 11.90 5.45 11.85
C SER A 50 13.24 6.12 12.10
N ARG A 51 13.62 7.06 11.22
CA ARG A 51 14.85 7.88 11.40
C ARG A 51 14.85 8.67 12.70
N ASN A 52 13.67 9.15 13.12
CA ASN A 52 13.54 9.99 14.31
C ASN A 52 13.37 9.18 15.60
N ASN A 53 13.02 7.90 15.49
CA ASN A 53 12.84 7.02 16.64
C ASN A 53 13.16 5.58 16.22
N PRO A 54 14.39 5.10 16.40
CA PRO A 54 14.82 3.78 15.94
C PRO A 54 14.10 2.61 16.63
N ASN A 55 13.40 2.87 17.75
CA ASN A 55 12.55 1.88 18.44
C ASN A 55 11.15 1.77 17.81
N LEU A 56 10.82 2.61 16.83
CA LEU A 56 9.54 2.60 16.15
C LEU A 56 9.66 2.04 14.72
N PRO A 57 9.34 0.75 14.51
CA PRO A 57 9.27 0.19 13.18
C PRO A 57 8.08 0.78 12.44
N ARG A 58 8.30 1.20 11.20
CA ARG A 58 7.27 1.68 10.29
C ARG A 58 6.87 0.57 9.35
N TYR A 59 5.56 0.46 9.15
CA TYR A 59 4.93 -0.44 8.21
C TYR A 59 3.94 0.37 7.40
N ASP A 60 4.37 0.77 6.22
CA ASP A 60 3.55 1.58 5.34
C ASP A 60 3.30 0.83 4.03
N ARG A 61 2.11 1.02 3.44
CA ARG A 61 1.80 0.52 2.10
C ARG A 61 2.29 1.53 1.07
N TYR A 62 3.06 1.04 0.10
CA TYR A 62 3.50 1.78 -1.07
C TYR A 62 2.87 1.20 -2.33
N VAL A 63 2.55 2.07 -3.27
CA VAL A 63 1.79 1.72 -4.48
C VAL A 63 2.46 2.29 -5.72
N SER A 64 2.25 1.66 -6.87
CA SER A 64 2.69 2.20 -8.17
C SER A 64 1.83 3.38 -8.64
N HIS A 65 0.54 3.37 -8.27
CA HIS A 65 -0.41 4.42 -8.61
C HIS A 65 -1.38 4.70 -7.45
N GLU A 66 -1.86 5.95 -7.32
CA GLU A 66 -2.73 6.36 -6.20
C GLU A 66 -4.06 5.60 -6.14
N SER A 67 -4.58 5.16 -7.29
CA SER A 67 -5.81 4.37 -7.41
C SER A 67 -5.72 2.99 -6.76
N LEU A 68 -4.51 2.53 -6.42
CA LEU A 68 -4.26 1.27 -5.71
C LEU A 68 -4.24 1.46 -4.18
N CYS A 69 -4.46 2.69 -3.70
CA CYS A 69 -4.64 2.92 -2.29
C CYS A 69 -5.97 2.35 -1.79
N PRO A 70 -6.04 1.85 -0.54
CA PRO A 70 -7.28 1.41 0.06
C PRO A 70 -8.33 2.53 0.10
N VAL A 71 -9.61 2.16 0.15
CA VAL A 71 -10.71 3.12 0.35
C VAL A 71 -10.43 4.01 1.58
N GLY A 72 -10.69 5.31 1.45
CA GLY A 72 -10.42 6.32 2.49
C GLY A 72 -8.94 6.67 2.67
N HIS A 73 -8.07 6.23 1.76
CA HIS A 73 -6.67 6.65 1.68
C HIS A 73 -6.38 7.38 0.37
N ILE A 74 -5.39 8.27 0.42
CA ILE A 74 -4.87 8.98 -0.74
C ILE A 74 -3.39 8.63 -0.95
N GLY A 75 -2.95 8.66 -2.21
CA GLY A 75 -1.54 8.54 -2.56
C GLY A 75 -0.79 9.81 -2.19
N ALA A 76 0.35 9.68 -1.51
CA ALA A 76 1.23 10.78 -1.17
C ALA A 76 2.67 10.44 -1.54
N ARG A 77 3.35 11.35 -2.25
CA ARG A 77 4.78 11.24 -2.49
C ARG A 77 5.52 11.20 -1.14
N ALA A 78 6.39 10.22 -1.00
CA ALA A 78 7.14 9.96 0.22
C ALA A 78 8.56 9.51 -0.12
N SER A 79 9.38 9.39 0.92
CA SER A 79 10.71 8.81 0.81
C SER A 79 10.93 7.79 1.90
N ILE A 80 11.61 6.70 1.54
CA ILE A 80 11.98 5.61 2.46
C ILE A 80 13.49 5.36 2.40
N PRO A 81 14.10 4.91 3.51
CA PRO A 81 15.49 4.48 3.50
C PRO A 81 15.63 3.11 2.82
N THR A 82 16.62 2.97 1.96
CA THR A 82 17.05 1.73 1.31
C THR A 82 18.52 1.46 1.62
N ALA A 83 19.04 0.29 1.23
CA ALA A 83 20.43 -0.09 1.52
C ALA A 83 21.46 0.86 0.88
N ASP A 84 21.13 1.41 -0.27
CA ASP A 84 21.97 2.25 -1.13
C ASP A 84 21.61 3.75 -1.07
N ARG A 85 20.41 4.10 -0.61
CA ARG A 85 19.89 5.48 -0.66
C ARG A 85 19.06 5.82 0.56
N GLU A 86 19.42 6.94 1.18
CA GLU A 86 18.73 7.43 2.38
C GLU A 86 17.26 7.85 2.17
N ALA A 87 16.98 8.34 0.95
CA ALA A 87 15.69 8.89 0.55
C ALA A 87 15.32 8.39 -0.86
N CYS A 88 14.82 7.15 -0.94
CA CYS A 88 14.27 6.57 -2.17
C CYS A 88 12.84 7.09 -2.41
N PRO A 89 12.54 7.69 -3.58
CA PRO A 89 11.22 8.25 -3.85
C PRO A 89 10.19 7.14 -4.15
N VAL A 90 9.05 7.22 -3.47
CA VAL A 90 7.94 6.24 -3.55
C VAL A 90 6.59 6.92 -3.31
N MET A 91 5.49 6.24 -3.65
CA MET A 91 4.13 6.70 -3.33
C MET A 91 3.58 5.91 -2.15
N ARG A 92 3.28 6.58 -1.04
CA ARG A 92 2.71 5.97 0.17
C ARG A 92 1.22 6.24 0.24
N CYS A 93 0.42 5.25 0.64
CA CYS A 93 -0.97 5.51 1.01
C CYS A 93 -1.05 6.11 2.43
N LYS A 94 -1.83 7.17 2.60
CA LYS A 94 -2.13 7.76 3.91
C LYS A 94 -3.64 7.96 4.09
N PRO A 95 -4.19 7.83 5.30
CA PRO A 95 -5.61 8.07 5.53
C PRO A 95 -5.99 9.50 5.14
N GLU A 96 -7.06 9.65 4.36
CA GLU A 96 -7.61 10.95 3.96
C GLU A 96 -8.12 11.75 5.18
N MET A 97 -8.72 11.05 6.16
CA MET A 97 -9.33 11.64 7.36
C MET A 97 -8.32 12.37 8.27
N LYS A 98 -7.03 11.98 8.26
CA LYS A 98 -6.02 12.61 9.13
C LYS A 98 -5.85 14.11 8.83
N GLU A 99 -6.16 14.54 7.61
CA GLU A 99 -6.19 15.97 7.25
C GLU A 99 -7.43 16.70 7.78
N ARG A 100 -8.60 16.04 7.85
CA ARG A 100 -9.84 16.66 8.36
C ARG A 100 -9.76 16.95 9.87
N LEU A 101 -9.15 16.05 10.65
CA LEU A 101 -8.96 16.23 12.09
C LEU A 101 -7.99 17.38 12.41
N PHE A 102 -6.90 17.54 11.65
CA PHE A 102 -5.97 18.67 11.79
C PHE A 102 -6.56 20.02 11.34
N ARG A 103 -7.65 20.04 10.56
CA ARG A 103 -8.39 21.27 10.22
C ARG A 103 -9.44 21.69 11.25
N ARG A 104 -9.60 20.97 12.37
CA ARG A 104 -10.53 21.33 13.45
C ARG A 104 -9.76 21.71 14.72
N PRO A 105 -9.42 23.01 14.91
CA PRO A 105 -8.60 23.47 16.03
C PRO A 105 -9.18 23.14 17.41
N TRP A 106 -10.50 23.01 17.51
CA TRP A 106 -11.24 22.95 18.77
C TRP A 106 -11.31 21.57 19.44
N LEU A 107 -10.77 20.51 18.81
CA LEU A 107 -10.85 19.14 19.35
C LEU A 107 -9.62 18.70 20.16
N HIS A 108 -8.65 19.60 20.40
CA HIS A 108 -7.40 19.29 21.13
C HIS A 108 -7.30 19.96 22.50
N SER A 109 -8.41 20.46 23.06
CA SER A 109 -8.44 20.98 24.43
C SER A 109 -9.00 19.90 25.36
N ASN A 110 -8.12 19.25 26.13
CA ASN A 110 -8.48 18.62 27.40
C ASN A 110 -7.45 19.00 28.45
#